data_AF-I3U7D3-F1
#
_entry.id   AF-I3U7D3-F1
#
_cell.length_a   1.000
_cell.length_b   1.000
_cell.length_c   1.000
_cell.angle_alpha   90.00
_cell.angle_beta   90.00
_cell.angle_gamma   90.00
#
_symmetry.space_group_name_H-M   'P 1'
#
loop_
_entity.id
_entity.type
_entity.pdbx_description
1 polymer ?
#
loop_
_entity_poly.entity_id
_entity_poly.type
_entity_poly.pdbx_seq_one_letter_code
_entity_poly.pdbx_strand_id
1 'polypeptide(L)'
;MKIALIGATGFIGNAVLREALARGYQVTALVAHPEKLQPQDNLTIEQADVLDGAKLARQLAGHDGVISAFSGHAQQDVYGYYMKGVDSIIAATKQAAIKRLLIVGGAGSLYAQPGVLVIDTPDFPQQWKATAQAPGMCSRSCVMTVIWTGPC
;
A
#
# COMPACT_ATOMS: atom_id res chain seq x y z
N MET A 1 14.12 8.92 -10.37
CA MET A 1 13.96 7.71 -9.53
C MET A 1 12.93 6.82 -10.17
N LYS A 2 13.11 5.50 -10.09
CA LYS A 2 12.16 4.46 -10.52
C LYS A 2 11.37 3.95 -9.31
N ILE A 3 10.05 4.10 -9.34
CA ILE A 3 9.17 3.73 -8.22
C ILE A 3 8.23 2.62 -8.69
N ALA A 4 8.18 1.52 -7.95
CA ALA A 4 7.11 0.54 -8.10
C ALA A 4 5.93 0.95 -7.21
N LEU A 5 4.75 1.13 -7.80
CA LEU A 5 3.54 1.52 -7.09
C LEU A 5 2.50 0.38 -7.17
N ILE A 6 2.28 -0.29 -6.04
CA ILE A 6 1.27 -1.35 -5.92
C ILE A 6 -0.08 -0.72 -5.57
N GLY A 7 -1.13 -1.07 -6.33
CA GLY A 7 -2.49 -0.59 -6.07
C GLY A 7 -2.80 0.80 -6.64
N ALA A 8 -2.14 1.18 -7.74
CA ALA A 8 -2.26 2.51 -8.36
C ALA A 8 -3.68 2.89 -8.84
N THR A 9 -4.59 1.92 -9.02
CA THR A 9 -6.00 2.16 -9.42
C THR A 9 -6.93 2.45 -8.23
N GLY A 10 -6.47 2.25 -6.99
CA GLY A 10 -7.24 2.56 -5.80
C GLY A 10 -7.29 4.06 -5.52
N PHE A 11 -8.18 4.49 -4.61
CA PHE A 11 -8.36 5.90 -4.26
C PHE A 11 -7.03 6.59 -3.86
N ILE A 12 -6.29 5.98 -2.93
CA ILE A 12 -5.01 6.50 -2.47
C ILE A 12 -3.92 6.31 -3.54
N GLY A 13 -3.88 5.13 -4.17
CA GLY A 13 -2.89 4.82 -5.20
C GLY A 13 -2.95 5.77 -6.38
N ASN A 14 -4.14 6.20 -6.81
CA ASN A 14 -4.30 7.14 -7.91
C ASN A 14 -3.73 8.53 -7.57
N ALA A 15 -3.98 9.01 -6.34
CA ALA A 15 -3.41 10.27 -5.87
C ALA A 15 -1.87 10.22 -5.81
N VAL A 16 -1.32 9.11 -5.28
CA VAL A 16 0.13 8.88 -5.23
C VAL A 16 0.72 8.80 -6.63
N LEU A 17 0.07 8.11 -7.56
CA LEU A 17 0.50 8.01 -8.96
C LEU A 17 0.60 9.40 -9.61
N ARG A 18 -0.45 10.22 -9.48
CA ARG A 18 -0.48 11.57 -10.03
C ARG A 18 0.65 12.43 -9.46
N GLU A 19 0.84 12.41 -8.15
CA GLU A 19 1.89 13.19 -7.48
C GLU A 19 3.30 12.74 -7.89
N ALA A 20 3.54 11.42 -7.96
CA ALA A 20 4.83 10.88 -8.35
C ALA A 20 5.20 11.27 -9.79
N LEU A 21 4.24 11.21 -10.72
CA LEU A 21 4.45 11.61 -12.10
C LEU A 21 4.61 13.13 -12.25
N ALA A 22 3.85 13.93 -11.50
CA ALA A 22 4.00 15.39 -11.49
C ALA A 22 5.40 15.84 -11.03
N ARG A 23 6.05 15.05 -10.16
CA ARG A 23 7.44 15.25 -9.72
C ARG A 23 8.49 14.71 -10.70
N GLY A 24 8.08 14.14 -11.83
CA GLY A 24 8.98 13.60 -12.86
C GLY A 24 9.60 12.23 -12.51
N TYR A 25 9.01 11.46 -11.60
CA TYR A 25 9.46 10.09 -11.34
C TYR A 25 9.00 9.12 -12.43
N GLN A 26 9.79 8.07 -12.66
CA GLN A 26 9.40 6.94 -13.49
C GLN A 26 8.62 5.95 -12.62
N VAL A 27 7.37 5.69 -12.95
CA VAL A 27 6.48 4.86 -12.13
C VAL A 27 6.11 3.60 -12.89
N THR A 28 6.30 2.45 -12.23
CA THR A 28 5.72 1.18 -12.65
C THR A 28 4.49 0.92 -11.79
N ALA A 29 3.29 1.07 -12.37
CA ALA A 29 2.03 0.79 -11.71
C ALA A 29 1.73 -0.72 -11.77
N LEU A 30 1.81 -1.37 -10.61
CA LEU A 30 1.49 -2.78 -10.40
C LEU A 30 0.04 -2.90 -9.94
N VAL A 31 -0.84 -3.34 -10.85
CA VAL A 31 -2.30 -3.35 -10.64
C VAL A 31 -2.93 -4.66 -11.11
N ALA A 32 -4.03 -5.08 -10.47
CA ALA A 32 -4.76 -6.28 -10.90
C ALA A 32 -5.44 -6.11 -12.28
N HIS A 33 -5.84 -4.88 -12.58
CA HIS A 33 -6.63 -4.47 -13.74
C HIS A 33 -5.94 -3.33 -14.50
N PRO A 34 -4.94 -3.62 -15.37
CA PRO A 34 -4.19 -2.62 -16.14
C PRO A 34 -5.07 -1.69 -16.99
N GLU A 35 -6.18 -2.21 -17.51
CA GLU A 35 -7.12 -1.52 -18.39
C GLU A 35 -7.77 -0.28 -17.76
N LYS A 36 -7.71 -0.16 -16.43
CA LYS A 36 -8.23 1.00 -15.70
C LYS A 36 -7.29 2.20 -15.70
N LEU A 37 -6.06 2.04 -16.20
CA LEU A 37 -5.09 3.10 -16.33
C LEU A 37 -4.84 3.40 -17.80
N GLN A 38 -4.69 4.69 -18.12
CA GLN A 38 -4.31 5.13 -19.44
C GLN A 38 -2.77 5.27 -19.51
N PRO A 39 -2.14 4.84 -20.61
CA PRO A 39 -0.72 5.09 -20.84
C PRO A 39 -0.44 6.59 -20.84
N GLN A 40 0.69 6.98 -20.25
CA GLN A 40 1.18 8.35 -20.22
C GLN A 40 2.69 8.37 -19.99
N ASP A 41 3.32 9.52 -20.20
CA ASP A 41 4.77 9.66 -20.04
C ASP A 41 5.23 9.26 -18.64
N ASN A 42 6.38 8.57 -18.58
CA ASN A 42 6.98 8.06 -17.35
C ASN A 42 6.13 7.03 -16.58
N LEU A 43 5.06 6.49 -17.18
CA LEU A 43 4.25 5.43 -16.60
C LEU A 43 4.38 4.11 -17.37
N THR A 44 4.87 3.08 -16.69
CA THR A 44 4.74 1.68 -17.11
C THR A 44 3.59 1.04 -16.36
N ILE A 45 2.68 0.36 -17.05
CA ILE A 45 1.54 -0.33 -16.42
C ILE A 45 1.76 -1.83 -16.56
N GLU A 46 1.76 -2.56 -15.45
CA GLU A 46 1.88 -4.01 -15.45
C GLU A 46 0.80 -4.68 -14.61
N GLN A 47 0.32 -5.82 -15.10
CA GLN A 47 -0.56 -6.67 -14.32
C GLN A 47 0.23 -7.34 -13.20
N ALA A 48 -0.27 -7.20 -11.97
CA ALA A 48 0.32 -7.84 -10.81
C ALA A 48 -0.76 -8.51 -9.95
N ASP A 49 -0.44 -9.71 -9.49
CA ASP A 49 -1.12 -10.33 -8.35
C ASP A 49 -0.18 -10.22 -7.15
N VAL A 50 -0.65 -9.56 -6.10
CA VAL A 50 0.11 -9.35 -4.87
C VAL A 50 0.38 -10.68 -4.15
N LEU A 51 -0.46 -11.69 -4.35
CA LEU A 51 -0.29 -13.00 -3.72
C LEU A 51 0.72 -13.90 -4.47
N ASP A 52 1.09 -13.56 -5.71
CA ASP A 52 2.20 -14.19 -6.42
C ASP A 52 3.53 -13.48 -6.08
N GLY A 53 4.05 -13.77 -4.89
CA GLY A 53 5.25 -13.12 -4.37
C GLY A 53 6.50 -13.29 -5.25
N ALA A 54 6.63 -14.43 -5.95
CA ALA A 54 7.79 -14.71 -6.80
C ALA A 54 7.75 -13.89 -8.11
N LYS A 55 6.56 -13.70 -8.69
CA LYS A 55 6.38 -12.79 -9.82
C LYS A 55 6.53 -11.35 -9.37
N LEU A 56 5.93 -10.99 -8.24
CA LEU A 56 6.03 -9.64 -7.67
C LEU A 56 7.49 -9.26 -7.44
N ALA A 57 8.32 -10.13 -6.86
CA ALA A 57 9.75 -9.86 -6.65
C ALA A 57 10.49 -9.54 -7.96
N ARG A 58 10.17 -10.25 -9.06
CA ARG A 58 10.75 -9.96 -10.38
C ARG A 58 10.31 -8.60 -10.92
N GLN A 59 9.05 -8.24 -10.73
CA GLN A 59 8.51 -6.93 -11.13
C GLN A 59 9.09 -5.78 -10.30
N LEU A 60 9.45 -6.04 -9.04
CA LEU A 60 10.07 -5.04 -8.17
C LEU A 60 11.57 -4.83 -8.46
N ALA A 61 12.25 -5.80 -9.09
CA ALA A 61 13.68 -5.72 -9.34
C ALA A 61 14.06 -4.47 -10.18
N GLY A 62 15.16 -3.81 -9.79
CA GLY A 62 15.69 -2.64 -10.50
C GLY A 62 14.99 -1.31 -10.20
N HIS A 63 14.02 -1.27 -9.29
CA HIS A 63 13.42 -0.03 -8.79
C HIS A 63 14.26 0.58 -7.65
N ASP A 64 14.08 1.88 -7.39
CA ASP A 64 14.75 2.60 -6.29
C ASP A 64 13.96 2.52 -4.97
N GLY A 65 12.67 2.19 -5.05
CA GLY A 65 11.76 2.10 -3.92
C GLY A 65 10.38 1.57 -4.33
N VAL A 66 9.66 1.05 -3.33
CA VAL A 66 8.31 0.52 -3.49
C VAL A 66 7.34 1.32 -2.63
N ILE A 67 6.21 1.69 -3.21
CA ILE A 67 5.07 2.25 -2.49
C ILE A 67 3.91 1.27 -2.62
N SER A 68 3.36 0.83 -1.49
CA SER A 68 2.18 -0.02 -1.43
C SER A 68 0.97 0.81 -0.99
N ALA A 69 0.04 1.01 -1.92
CA ALA A 69 -1.33 1.45 -1.65
C ALA A 69 -2.31 0.25 -1.73
N PHE A 70 -1.82 -0.97 -1.46
CA PHE A 70 -2.62 -2.19 -1.47
C PHE A 70 -3.72 -2.13 -0.41
N SER A 71 -4.90 -2.65 -0.75
CA SER A 71 -6.05 -2.66 0.17
C SER A 71 -6.88 -3.92 -0.03
N GLY A 72 -7.46 -4.44 1.06
CA GLY A 72 -8.38 -5.58 1.03
C GLY A 72 -9.86 -5.22 0.98
N HIS A 73 -10.23 -3.93 0.89
CA HIS A 73 -11.61 -3.45 1.09
C HIS A 73 -12.67 -4.09 0.19
N ALA A 74 -12.28 -4.54 -1.00
CA ALA A 74 -13.20 -5.17 -1.96
C ALA A 74 -13.40 -6.68 -1.71
N GLN A 75 -12.73 -7.25 -0.72
CA GLN A 75 -12.76 -8.69 -0.43
C GLN A 75 -13.72 -9.01 0.72
N GLN A 76 -14.28 -10.22 0.71
CA GLN A 76 -15.13 -10.70 1.81
C GLN A 76 -14.33 -10.85 3.12
N ASP A 77 -13.15 -11.45 3.06
CA ASP A 77 -12.18 -11.49 4.16
C ASP A 77 -11.14 -10.37 3.99
N VAL A 78 -11.55 -9.14 4.34
CA VAL A 78 -10.70 -7.94 4.24
C VAL A 78 -9.40 -8.13 5.03
N TYR A 79 -9.50 -8.63 6.27
CA TYR A 79 -8.36 -8.74 7.17
C TYR A 79 -7.36 -9.79 6.68
N GLY A 80 -7.81 -11.03 6.42
CA GLY A 80 -6.93 -12.11 6.01
C GLY A 80 -6.29 -11.86 4.65
N TYR A 81 -7.04 -11.28 3.70
CA TYR A 81 -6.49 -10.89 2.40
C TYR A 81 -5.44 -9.78 2.53
N TYR A 82 -5.71 -8.75 3.34
CA TYR A 82 -4.76 -7.66 3.56
C TYR A 82 -3.45 -8.17 4.18
N MET A 83 -3.53 -8.99 5.22
CA MET A 83 -2.36 -9.55 5.90
C MET A 83 -1.50 -10.39 4.95
N LYS A 84 -2.10 -11.33 4.21
CA LYS A 84 -1.38 -12.14 3.21
C LYS A 84 -0.71 -11.29 2.15
N GLY A 85 -1.40 -10.25 1.67
CA GLY A 85 -0.85 -9.35 0.66
C GLY A 85 0.33 -8.53 1.20
N VAL A 86 0.21 -7.97 2.40
CA VAL A 86 1.33 -7.25 3.05
C VAL A 86 2.54 -8.14 3.27
N ASP A 87 2.34 -9.36 3.77
CA ASP A 87 3.43 -10.32 3.99
C ASP A 87 4.15 -10.65 2.67
N SER A 88 3.37 -10.87 1.60
CA SER A 88 3.89 -11.09 0.26
C SER A 88 4.68 -9.88 -0.27
N ILE A 89 4.18 -8.66 -0.09
CA ILE A 89 4.87 -7.43 -0.50
C ILE A 89 6.20 -7.28 0.23
N ILE A 90 6.22 -7.49 1.55
CA ILE A 90 7.45 -7.39 2.35
C ILE A 90 8.46 -8.45 1.89
N ALA A 91 8.01 -9.70 1.68
CA ALA A 91 8.87 -10.78 1.21
C ALA A 91 9.43 -10.50 -0.20
N ALA A 92 8.58 -10.09 -1.14
CA ALA A 92 8.97 -9.76 -2.51
C ALA A 92 9.95 -8.58 -2.55
N THR A 93 9.72 -7.55 -1.73
CA THR A 93 10.61 -6.38 -1.64
C THR A 93 11.99 -6.76 -1.11
N LYS A 94 12.05 -7.64 -0.10
CA LYS A 94 13.32 -8.19 0.42
C LYS A 94 14.03 -9.02 -0.64
N GLN A 95 13.30 -9.89 -1.35
CA GLN A 95 13.86 -10.74 -2.41
C GLN A 95 14.40 -9.91 -3.58
N ALA A 96 13.75 -8.81 -3.91
CA ALA A 96 14.21 -7.86 -4.93
C ALA A 96 15.36 -6.93 -4.44
N ALA A 97 15.83 -7.10 -3.21
CA ALA A 97 16.89 -6.30 -2.57
C ALA A 97 16.60 -4.78 -2.54
N ILE A 98 15.31 -4.39 -2.49
CA ILE A 98 14.91 -2.99 -2.44
C ILE A 98 14.98 -2.48 -1.00
N LYS A 99 15.71 -1.38 -0.79
CA LYS A 99 15.97 -0.83 0.55
C LYS A 99 14.85 0.05 1.10
N ARG A 100 13.92 0.50 0.25
CA ARG A 100 12.86 1.43 0.63
C ARG A 100 11.49 0.86 0.30
N LEU A 101 10.71 0.60 1.34
CA LEU A 101 9.30 0.19 1.25
C LEU A 101 8.47 1.19 2.05
N LEU A 102 7.52 1.83 1.39
CA LEU A 102 6.49 2.66 2.02
C LEU A 102 5.15 1.94 1.88
N ILE A 103 4.43 1.75 2.97
CA ILE A 103 3.11 1.12 2.95
C ILE A 103 2.11 2.12 3.51
N VAL A 104 1.00 2.28 2.81
CA VAL A 104 -0.15 3.04 3.31
C VAL A 104 -0.80 2.25 4.44
N GLY A 105 -0.73 2.78 5.65
CA GLY A 105 -1.37 2.21 6.83
C GLY A 105 -2.83 2.62 6.98
N GLY A 106 -3.37 2.45 8.19
CA GLY A 106 -4.71 2.89 8.54
C GLY A 106 -4.69 3.64 9.87
N ALA A 107 -5.60 4.60 10.02
CA ALA A 107 -5.65 5.48 11.19
C ALA A 107 -5.95 4.74 12.51
N GLY A 108 -6.49 3.51 12.45
CA GLY A 108 -6.85 2.72 13.63
C GLY A 108 -5.66 2.45 14.57
N SER A 109 -4.43 2.44 14.07
CA SER A 109 -3.23 2.24 14.89
C SER A 109 -2.61 3.50 15.47
N LEU A 110 -3.17 4.67 15.18
CA LEU A 110 -2.72 5.90 15.80
C LEU A 110 -3.12 5.90 17.28
N TYR A 111 -2.30 6.53 18.12
CA TYR A 111 -2.64 6.73 19.53
C TYR A 111 -3.65 7.86 19.66
N ALA A 112 -4.79 7.58 20.29
CA ALA A 112 -5.72 8.61 20.74
C ALA A 112 -5.23 9.26 22.04
N GLN A 113 -4.58 8.46 22.90
CA GLN A 113 -3.93 8.84 24.14
C GLN A 113 -2.74 7.90 24.39
N PRO A 114 -1.78 8.22 25.30
CA PRO A 114 -0.69 7.30 25.61
C PRO A 114 -1.20 5.89 25.97
N GLY A 115 -0.79 4.88 25.19
CA GLY A 115 -1.19 3.48 25.40
C GLY A 115 -2.58 3.10 24.85
N VAL A 116 -3.37 4.05 24.34
CA VAL A 116 -4.71 3.80 23.79
C VAL A 116 -4.72 4.11 22.30
N LEU A 117 -5.01 3.11 21.47
CA LEU A 117 -5.18 3.32 20.04
C LEU A 117 -6.57 3.85 19.71
N VAL A 118 -6.68 4.56 18.58
CA VAL A 118 -7.95 5.02 18.02
C VAL A 118 -8.93 3.85 17.86
N ILE A 119 -8.48 2.68 17.41
CA ILE A 119 -9.36 1.52 17.22
C ILE A 119 -9.89 0.88 18.50
N ASP A 120 -9.21 1.15 19.62
CA ASP A 120 -9.56 0.66 20.95
C ASP A 120 -10.43 1.69 21.72
N THR A 121 -10.73 2.84 21.10
CA THR A 121 -11.63 3.84 21.71
C THR A 121 -13.08 3.33 21.74
N PRO A 122 -13.88 3.70 22.77
CA PRO A 122 -15.27 3.27 22.88
C PRO A 122 -16.14 3.72 21.71
N ASP A 123 -15.86 4.90 21.15
CA ASP A 123 -16.66 5.52 20.10
C ASP A 123 -16.23 5.09 18.68
N PHE A 124 -15.28 4.16 18.56
CA PHE A 124 -14.80 3.73 17.24
C PHE A 124 -15.93 3.04 16.44
N PRO A 125 -16.27 3.52 15.23
CA PRO A 125 -17.37 2.96 14.47
C PRO A 125 -17.12 1.49 14.09
N GLN A 126 -17.99 0.61 14.58
CA GLN A 126 -17.84 -0.85 14.44
C GLN A 126 -17.74 -1.29 12.96
N GLN A 127 -18.44 -0.59 12.07
CA GLN A 127 -18.42 -0.83 10.62
C GLN A 127 -17.05 -0.64 9.96
N TRP A 128 -16.12 0.11 10.58
CA TRP A 128 -14.77 0.31 10.06
C TRP A 128 -13.73 -0.55 10.75
N LYS A 129 -14.12 -1.33 11.77
CA LYS A 129 -13.17 -2.02 12.66
C LYS A 129 -12.33 -3.05 11.92
N ALA A 130 -12.94 -3.93 11.12
CA ALA A 130 -12.22 -4.94 10.34
C ALA A 130 -11.20 -4.30 9.37
N THR A 131 -11.63 -3.23 8.71
CA THR A 131 -10.83 -2.46 7.76
C THR A 131 -9.68 -1.69 8.42
N ALA A 132 -9.89 -1.16 9.62
CA ALA A 132 -8.88 -0.40 10.36
C ALA A 132 -7.93 -1.29 11.17
N GLN A 133 -8.36 -2.50 11.55
CA GLN A 133 -7.55 -3.48 12.28
C GLN A 133 -6.38 -4.00 11.43
N ALA A 134 -6.62 -4.36 10.17
CA ALA A 134 -5.59 -5.00 9.34
C ALA A 134 -4.39 -4.07 9.06
N PRO A 135 -4.58 -2.81 8.61
CA PRO A 135 -3.50 -1.86 8.48
C PRO A 135 -2.90 -1.46 9.83
N GLY A 136 -3.71 -1.44 10.90
CA GLY A 136 -3.27 -1.07 12.23
C GLY A 136 -2.33 -2.08 12.90
N MET A 137 -2.47 -3.37 12.61
CA MET A 137 -1.51 -4.39 13.06
C MET A 137 -0.21 -4.38 12.25
N CYS A 138 -0.28 -4.09 10.95
CA CYS A 138 0.91 -3.92 10.11
C CYS A 138 1.84 -2.81 10.64
N SER A 139 1.28 -1.66 11.05
CA SER A 139 2.08 -0.55 11.59
C SER A 139 2.68 -0.81 12.97
N ARG A 140 2.18 -1.80 13.73
CA ARG A 140 2.77 -2.20 15.02
C ARG A 140 4.05 -3.01 14.83
N SER A 141 4.15 -3.77 13.73
CA SER A 141 5.29 -4.63 13.44
C SER A 141 6.30 -4.01 12.45
N CYS A 142 5.87 -3.04 11.65
CA CYS A 142 6.73 -2.31 10.72
C CYS A 142 6.84 -0.85 11.15
N VAL A 143 8.07 -0.30 11.20
CA VAL A 143 8.29 1.16 11.35
C VAL A 143 7.71 1.84 10.11
N MET A 144 6.44 2.25 10.21
CA MET A 144 5.64 2.77 9.11
C MET A 144 5.71 4.30 9.17
N THR A 145 6.25 4.94 8.12
CA THR A 145 6.05 6.38 7.93
C THR A 145 4.74 6.58 7.17
N VAL A 146 3.64 6.76 7.89
CA VAL A 146 2.38 7.22 7.31
C VAL A 146 2.50 8.73 7.10
N ILE A 147 2.69 9.17 5.86
CA ILE A 147 2.55 10.58 5.49
C ILE A 147 1.06 10.81 5.18
N TRP A 148 0.27 11.12 6.22
CA TRP A 148 -1.07 11.66 6.02
C TRP A 148 -0.95 13.17 5.76
N THR A 149 -1.41 13.63 4.60
CA THR A 149 -1.40 15.05 4.19
C THR A 149 -2.81 15.52 3.84
N GLY A 150 -3.78 15.26 4.70
CA GLY A 150 -5.11 15.85 4.62
C GLY A 150 -5.25 17.05 5.57
N PRO A 151 -6.03 18.09 5.23
CA PRO A 151 -6.46 19.08 6.21
C PRO A 151 -7.56 18.48 7.11
N CYS A 152 -7.52 18.85 8.39
CA CYS A 152 -8.60 18.61 9.36
C CYS A 152 -9.89 19.33 8.95
#